data_AF-A0AAV7II49-F1
#
_entry.id   AF-A0AAV7II49-F1
#
_cell.length_a   1.000
_cell.length_b   1.000
_cell.length_c   1.000
_cell.angle_alpha   90.00
_cell.angle_beta   90.00
_cell.angle_gamma   90.00
#
_symmetry.space_group_name_H-M   'P 1'
#
loop_
_entity.id
_entity.type
_entity.pdbx_description
1 polymer ?
#
loop_
_entity_poly.entity_id
_entity_poly.type
_entity_poly.pdbx_seq_one_letter_code
_entity_poly.pdbx_strand_id
1 'polypeptide(L)'
;MNREFDYDTHRQEYYNLQAENLERMHIKLLPIIDGRILNYGIIDTRTLLRPILSYYNYIDMLFGVFSSPIISFNISGIIIPETEAFMPFIDSKDAVSSTIYLIDILSGLNRFMVRKKTYFELNSYDIVILMAGRRLYKDLSESHGTVASKNFYKRTICDATENPSVIFSLYSDYLHDYLIWFLISKFMTSARIKHELKHCEGFGDTFIRMTSRRRTYVPWMDHCIASMMSHYFKNHDCSSFNNNEF
;
A
#
# COMPACT_ATOMS: atom_id res chain seq x y z
N MET A 1 8.62 -26.12 29.14
CA MET A 1 9.71 -25.82 28.19
C MET A 1 9.47 -24.41 27.69
N ASN A 2 10.06 -23.42 28.38
CA ASN A 2 9.92 -22.01 28.02
C ASN A 2 10.80 -21.76 26.80
N ARG A 3 10.19 -21.40 25.66
CA ARG A 3 10.93 -20.77 24.57
C ARG A 3 11.21 -19.34 25.01
N GLU A 4 12.40 -19.10 25.57
CA GLU A 4 12.96 -17.75 25.60
C GLU A 4 13.00 -17.27 24.14
N PHE A 5 12.26 -16.19 23.87
CA PHE A 5 12.51 -15.40 22.68
C PHE A 5 13.88 -14.78 22.90
N ASP A 6 14.89 -15.37 22.30
CA ASP A 6 16.20 -14.76 22.14
C ASP A 6 15.94 -13.47 21.34
N TYR A 7 15.86 -12.34 22.04
CA TYR A 7 15.76 -11.03 21.42
C TYR A 7 17.09 -10.81 20.73
N ASP A 8 17.09 -11.04 19.42
CA ASP A 8 18.25 -10.84 18.58
C ASP A 8 18.79 -9.42 18.83
N THR A 9 19.91 -9.30 19.53
CA THR A 9 20.52 -8.03 19.94
C THR A 9 21.18 -7.30 18.76
N HIS A 10 20.74 -7.56 17.54
CA HIS A 10 21.17 -6.83 16.36
C HIS A 10 20.86 -5.36 16.60
N ARG A 11 21.93 -4.55 16.72
CA ARG A 11 21.81 -3.09 16.70
C ARG A 11 21.04 -2.75 15.43
N GLN A 12 19.82 -2.24 15.59
CA GLN A 12 19.03 -1.77 14.46
C GLN A 12 19.82 -0.64 13.79
N GLU A 13 20.33 -0.90 12.58
CA GLU A 13 21.02 0.10 11.80
C GLU A 13 20.00 1.12 11.30
N TYR A 14 20.23 2.39 11.62
CA TYR A 14 19.41 3.47 11.10
C TYR A 14 20.04 4.06 9.84
N TYR A 15 19.24 4.23 8.79
CA TYR A 15 19.70 4.79 7.52
C TYR A 15 19.28 6.25 7.39
N ASN A 16 20.26 7.12 7.13
CA ASN A 16 20.01 8.49 6.71
C ASN A 16 19.88 8.52 5.18
N LEU A 17 18.71 8.89 4.69
CA LEU A 17 18.36 8.93 3.27
C LEU A 17 18.85 10.20 2.56
N GLN A 18 19.53 11.08 3.29
CA GLN A 18 20.19 12.28 2.74
C GLN A 18 19.22 13.23 2.02
N ALA A 19 17.99 13.35 2.54
CA ALA A 19 17.05 14.36 2.07
C ALA A 19 17.47 15.74 2.56
N GLU A 20 17.55 16.71 1.66
CA GLU A 20 17.83 18.09 2.05
C GLU A 20 16.57 18.74 2.62
N ASN A 21 16.71 19.36 3.80
CA ASN A 21 15.65 20.10 4.49
C ASN A 21 14.39 19.30 4.87
N LEU A 22 14.36 17.96 4.74
CA LEU A 22 13.20 17.14 5.11
C LEU A 22 13.51 16.23 6.30
N GLU A 23 12.93 16.56 7.45
CA GLU A 23 13.11 15.78 8.69
C GLU A 23 12.11 14.64 8.81
N ARG A 24 10.87 14.85 8.36
CA ARG A 24 9.79 13.88 8.53
C ARG A 24 8.82 13.90 7.36
N MET A 25 8.34 12.72 7.00
CA MET A 25 7.33 12.50 5.97
C MET A 25 6.19 11.68 6.56
N HIS A 26 4.99 12.26 6.57
CA HIS A 26 3.76 11.62 7.01
C HIS A 26 2.88 11.29 5.81
N ILE A 27 2.74 10.00 5.49
CA ILE A 27 1.98 9.53 4.34
C ILE A 27 0.59 9.09 4.79
N LYS A 28 -0.44 9.81 4.36
CA LYS A 28 -1.85 9.55 4.70
C LYS A 28 -2.41 8.45 3.80
N LEU A 29 -2.74 7.32 4.41
CA LEU A 29 -3.34 6.17 3.74
C LEU A 29 -4.85 6.11 3.98
N LEU A 30 -5.60 5.77 2.92
CA LEU A 30 -7.02 5.41 3.01
C LEU A 30 -7.26 4.00 2.44
N PRO A 31 -7.28 2.96 3.28
CA PRO A 31 -7.71 1.63 2.89
C PRO A 31 -9.23 1.56 2.70
N ILE A 32 -9.66 1.02 1.56
CA ILE A 32 -11.05 0.77 1.20
C ILE A 32 -11.20 -0.72 0.92
N ILE A 33 -11.97 -1.41 1.76
CA ILE A 33 -12.12 -2.86 1.75
C ILE A 33 -13.42 -3.23 1.05
N ASP A 34 -13.36 -4.20 0.15
CA ASP A 34 -14.54 -4.79 -0.49
C ASP A 34 -15.30 -5.67 0.50
N GLY A 35 -16.57 -5.36 0.74
CA GLY A 35 -17.45 -6.13 1.60
C GLY A 35 -17.61 -7.60 1.19
N ARG A 36 -17.26 -7.97 -0.05
CA ARG A 36 -17.21 -9.38 -0.48
C ARG A 36 -16.24 -10.21 0.33
N ILE A 37 -15.14 -9.61 0.78
CA ILE A 37 -14.15 -10.29 1.62
C ILE A 37 -14.82 -10.79 2.90
N LEU A 38 -15.82 -10.05 3.42
CA LEU A 38 -16.64 -10.44 4.57
C LEU A 38 -17.68 -11.50 4.19
N ASN A 39 -18.38 -11.31 3.07
CA ASN A 39 -19.50 -12.17 2.66
C ASN A 39 -19.12 -13.55 2.12
N TYR A 40 -17.85 -13.79 1.75
CA TYR A 40 -17.36 -15.15 1.47
C TYR A 40 -17.22 -16.03 2.74
N GLY A 41 -17.79 -15.62 3.88
CA GLY A 41 -17.79 -16.38 5.13
C GLY A 41 -16.42 -16.48 5.79
N ILE A 42 -15.50 -15.59 5.42
CA ILE A 42 -14.10 -15.71 5.83
C ILE A 42 -13.91 -15.07 7.21
N ILE A 43 -14.41 -13.85 7.46
CA ILE A 43 -14.02 -13.05 8.65
C ILE A 43 -15.08 -11.96 8.96
N ASP A 44 -15.36 -11.64 10.23
CA ASP A 44 -16.15 -10.45 10.62
C ASP A 44 -15.36 -9.13 10.49
N THR A 45 -16.03 -7.97 10.44
CA THR A 45 -15.37 -6.66 10.28
C THR A 45 -14.27 -6.39 11.32
N ARG A 46 -14.50 -6.73 12.60
CA ARG A 46 -13.51 -6.51 13.66
C ARG A 46 -12.30 -7.41 13.49
N THR A 47 -12.53 -8.64 13.04
CA THR A 47 -11.48 -9.61 12.77
C THR A 47 -10.72 -9.28 11.48
N LEU A 48 -11.27 -8.48 10.55
CA LEU A 48 -10.51 -7.90 9.42
C LEU A 48 -9.62 -6.71 9.83
N LEU A 49 -10.03 -5.91 10.81
CA LEU A 49 -9.22 -4.75 11.23
C LEU A 49 -7.86 -5.17 11.78
N ARG A 50 -7.81 -6.21 12.61
CA ARG A 50 -6.57 -6.69 13.23
C ARG A 50 -5.47 -7.04 12.22
N PRO A 51 -5.71 -7.90 11.20
CA PRO A 51 -4.70 -8.13 10.19
C PRO A 51 -4.36 -6.81 9.49
N ILE A 52 -5.33 -6.06 8.97
CA ILE A 52 -5.07 -4.81 8.23
C ILE A 52 -4.10 -3.89 9.00
N LEU A 53 -4.38 -3.64 10.27
CA LEU A 53 -3.52 -2.84 11.14
C LEU A 53 -2.14 -3.50 11.35
N SER A 54 -2.09 -4.81 11.60
CA SER A 54 -0.82 -5.53 11.79
C SER A 54 0.10 -5.43 10.57
N TYR A 55 -0.47 -5.39 9.37
CA TYR A 55 0.28 -5.26 8.12
C TYR A 55 0.80 -3.85 7.90
N TYR A 56 -0.01 -2.83 8.16
CA TYR A 56 0.47 -1.44 8.09
C TYR A 56 1.49 -1.14 9.19
N ASN A 57 1.35 -1.72 10.38
CA ASN A 57 2.39 -1.65 11.41
C ASN A 57 3.69 -2.33 10.93
N TYR A 58 3.60 -3.44 10.20
CA TYR A 58 4.77 -4.07 9.61
C TYR A 58 5.44 -3.16 8.56
N ILE A 59 4.65 -2.48 7.71
CA ILE A 59 5.17 -1.47 6.78
C ILE A 59 5.85 -0.33 7.56
N ASP A 60 5.20 0.20 8.58
CA ASP A 60 5.74 1.30 9.39
C ASP A 60 7.04 0.88 10.08
N MET A 61 7.13 -0.34 10.63
CA MET A 61 8.36 -0.91 11.17
C MET A 61 9.48 -1.03 10.14
N LEU A 62 9.17 -1.47 8.91
CA LEU A 62 10.15 -1.57 7.82
C LEU A 62 10.72 -0.20 7.42
N PHE A 63 9.96 0.88 7.61
CA PHE A 63 10.39 2.25 7.31
C PHE A 63 10.91 2.98 8.56
N GLY A 64 10.64 2.46 9.76
CA GLY A 64 11.13 3.00 11.04
C GLY A 64 12.64 2.88 11.25
N VAL A 65 13.35 2.22 10.33
CA VAL A 65 14.82 2.21 10.26
C VAL A 65 15.39 3.50 9.65
N PHE A 66 14.58 4.42 9.14
CA PHE A 66 15.08 5.68 8.55
C PHE A 66 15.21 6.79 9.59
N SER A 67 16.42 7.35 9.71
CA SER A 67 16.70 8.44 10.65
C SER A 67 16.40 9.83 10.06
N SER A 68 16.48 9.99 8.73
CA SER A 68 16.14 11.23 8.05
C SER A 68 15.90 11.01 6.54
N PRO A 69 14.72 11.35 5.99
CA PRO A 69 13.54 11.73 6.76
C PRO A 69 12.99 10.51 7.51
N ILE A 70 12.38 10.76 8.66
CA ILE A 70 11.56 9.75 9.34
C ILE A 70 10.29 9.58 8.49
N ILE A 71 10.09 8.39 7.93
CA ILE A 71 8.90 8.09 7.10
C ILE A 71 7.90 7.32 7.94
N SER A 72 6.66 7.81 7.99
CA SER A 72 5.57 7.17 8.72
C SER A 72 4.32 7.04 7.86
N PHE A 73 3.59 5.95 8.03
CA PHE A 73 2.34 5.69 7.32
C PHE A 73 1.14 5.81 8.27
N ASN A 74 0.34 6.85 8.05
CA ASN A 74 -0.81 7.15 8.90
C ASN A 74 -2.11 6.68 8.23
N ILE A 75 -2.75 5.65 8.79
CA ILE A 75 -4.10 5.27 8.37
C ILE A 75 -5.07 6.36 8.85
N SER A 76 -5.52 7.18 7.90
CA SER A 76 -6.39 8.33 8.20
C SER A 76 -7.87 7.94 8.27
N GLY A 77 -8.19 6.69 7.93
CA GLY A 77 -9.52 6.08 8.04
C GLY A 77 -9.52 4.73 7.33
N ILE A 78 -10.46 3.85 7.67
CA ILE A 78 -10.67 2.57 6.95
C ILE A 78 -12.14 2.53 6.55
N ILE A 79 -12.40 2.27 5.26
CA ILE A 79 -13.76 2.12 4.75
C ILE A 79 -14.05 0.63 4.57
N ILE A 80 -15.05 0.14 5.31
CA ILE A 80 -15.55 -1.22 5.19
C ILE A 80 -17.07 -1.13 5.01
N PRO A 81 -17.61 -1.45 3.82
CA PRO A 81 -19.05 -1.48 3.59
C PRO A 81 -19.70 -2.58 4.44
N GLU A 82 -20.73 -2.21 5.21
CA GLU A 82 -21.39 -3.12 6.16
C GLU A 82 -22.53 -3.94 5.53
N THR A 83 -22.97 -3.61 4.30
CA THR A 83 -24.15 -4.22 3.67
C THR A 83 -23.98 -4.44 2.18
N GLU A 84 -24.95 -5.10 1.54
CA GLU A 84 -25.11 -5.00 0.10
C GLU A 84 -25.51 -3.57 -0.31
N ALA A 85 -24.95 -3.02 -1.38
CA ALA A 85 -23.92 -3.61 -2.24
C ALA A 85 -22.49 -3.53 -1.64
N PHE A 86 -21.67 -4.55 -1.89
CA PHE A 86 -20.35 -4.75 -1.25
C PHE A 86 -19.33 -3.63 -1.45
N MET A 87 -19.47 -2.87 -2.54
CA MET A 87 -18.87 -1.56 -2.73
C MET A 87 -19.96 -0.63 -3.29
N PRO A 88 -20.71 0.10 -2.44
CA PRO A 88 -21.94 0.81 -2.86
C PRO A 88 -21.69 1.99 -3.82
N PHE A 89 -20.43 2.32 -4.05
CA PHE A 89 -19.99 3.35 -4.98
C PHE A 89 -19.61 2.79 -6.36
N ILE A 90 -19.37 1.49 -6.46
CA ILE A 90 -19.02 0.77 -7.70
C ILE A 90 -20.19 -0.11 -8.14
N ASP A 91 -20.78 -0.84 -7.20
CA ASP A 91 -21.73 -1.91 -7.46
C ASP A 91 -23.16 -1.36 -7.67
N SER A 92 -23.91 -2.02 -8.54
CA SER A 92 -25.36 -1.87 -8.61
C SER A 92 -26.03 -2.73 -7.53
N LYS A 93 -27.27 -2.38 -7.17
CA LYS A 93 -28.01 -3.01 -6.06
C LYS A 93 -28.32 -4.50 -6.27
N ASP A 94 -28.34 -4.97 -7.51
CA ASP A 94 -29.00 -6.24 -7.86
C ASP A 94 -28.04 -7.38 -8.23
N ALA A 95 -26.77 -7.09 -8.57
CA ALA A 95 -25.77 -8.12 -8.83
C ALA A 95 -24.36 -7.57 -8.67
N VAL A 96 -23.58 -8.13 -7.74
CA VAL A 96 -22.16 -7.82 -7.66
C VAL A 96 -21.38 -8.78 -8.56
N SER A 97 -20.54 -8.25 -9.45
CA SER A 97 -19.71 -9.08 -10.35
C SER A 97 -18.44 -9.57 -9.66
N SER A 98 -17.99 -10.80 -9.96
CA SER A 98 -16.65 -11.32 -9.57
C SER A 98 -15.50 -10.54 -10.22
N THR A 99 -15.83 -9.70 -11.19
CA THR A 99 -14.93 -8.79 -11.90
C THR A 99 -15.26 -7.35 -11.57
N ILE A 100 -14.26 -6.49 -11.64
CA ILE A 100 -14.41 -5.04 -11.52
C ILE A 100 -13.59 -4.37 -12.64
N TYR A 101 -14.14 -3.33 -13.24
CA TYR A 101 -13.47 -2.58 -14.30
C TYR A 101 -12.83 -1.30 -13.75
N LEU A 102 -11.72 -0.89 -14.35
CA LEU A 102 -11.02 0.32 -13.98
C LEU A 102 -11.94 1.55 -14.00
N ILE A 103 -12.72 1.72 -15.07
CA ILE A 103 -13.61 2.87 -15.20
C ILE A 103 -14.63 2.98 -14.07
N ASP A 104 -15.12 1.83 -13.58
CA ASP A 104 -16.08 1.78 -12.49
C ASP A 104 -15.44 2.11 -11.14
N ILE A 105 -14.19 1.69 -10.93
CA ILE A 105 -13.41 2.07 -9.73
C ILE A 105 -13.25 3.58 -9.68
N LEU A 106 -12.77 4.20 -10.75
CA LEU A 106 -12.50 5.64 -10.77
C LEU A 106 -13.79 6.45 -10.65
N SER A 107 -14.81 6.08 -11.42
CA SER A 107 -16.13 6.71 -11.35
C SER A 107 -16.77 6.54 -9.97
N GLY A 108 -16.64 5.35 -9.39
CA GLY A 108 -17.17 5.05 -8.06
C GLY A 108 -16.46 5.83 -6.96
N LEU A 109 -15.14 5.83 -6.94
CA LEU A 109 -14.36 6.61 -5.97
C LEU A 109 -14.69 8.10 -6.07
N ASN A 110 -14.75 8.66 -7.28
CA ASN A 110 -15.12 10.06 -7.44
C ASN A 110 -16.53 10.35 -6.90
N ARG A 111 -17.52 9.50 -7.22
CA ARG A 111 -18.89 9.62 -6.70
C ARG A 111 -18.98 9.50 -5.18
N PHE A 112 -18.24 8.55 -4.59
CA PHE A 112 -18.17 8.36 -3.15
C PHE A 112 -17.71 9.63 -2.44
N MET A 113 -16.69 10.27 -3.00
CA MET A 113 -15.99 11.39 -2.38
C MET A 113 -16.79 12.69 -2.53
N VAL A 114 -17.45 12.89 -3.67
CA VAL A 114 -18.45 13.97 -3.81
C VAL A 114 -19.58 13.80 -2.79
N ARG A 115 -20.08 12.58 -2.59
CA ARG A 115 -21.20 12.31 -1.65
C ARG A 115 -20.80 12.36 -0.18
N LYS A 116 -19.55 12.06 0.14
CA LYS A 116 -19.03 11.99 1.51
C LYS A 116 -17.96 13.04 1.79
N LYS A 117 -17.97 14.14 1.03
CA LYS A 117 -16.98 15.23 1.10
C LYS A 117 -16.69 15.72 2.53
N THR A 118 -17.72 15.77 3.38
CA THR A 118 -17.58 16.18 4.80
C THR A 118 -16.76 15.22 5.67
N TYR A 119 -16.54 13.98 5.21
CA TYR A 119 -15.84 12.93 5.95
C TYR A 119 -14.59 12.45 5.22
N PHE A 120 -14.59 12.52 3.89
CA PHE A 120 -13.53 11.99 3.03
C PHE A 120 -13.39 12.90 1.81
N GLU A 121 -12.31 13.68 1.72
CA GLU A 121 -11.87 14.36 0.49
C GLU A 121 -10.63 13.65 -0.06
N LEU A 122 -10.58 13.30 -1.36
CA LEU A 122 -9.49 12.44 -1.92
C LEU A 122 -8.15 13.13 -1.79
N ASN A 123 -8.19 14.43 -1.96
CA ASN A 123 -7.06 15.34 -1.91
C ASN A 123 -6.48 15.42 -0.48
N SER A 124 -7.18 14.91 0.54
CA SER A 124 -6.67 14.80 1.91
C SER A 124 -5.80 13.56 2.14
N TYR A 125 -5.69 12.67 1.16
CA TYR A 125 -4.91 11.43 1.26
C TYR A 125 -3.77 11.41 0.23
N ASP A 126 -2.66 10.77 0.57
CA ASP A 126 -1.54 10.59 -0.34
C ASP A 126 -1.74 9.35 -1.21
N ILE A 127 -2.25 8.27 -0.58
CA ILE A 127 -2.47 6.97 -1.20
C ILE A 127 -3.83 6.39 -0.76
N VAL A 128 -4.65 6.01 -1.75
CA VAL A 128 -5.89 5.26 -1.56
C VAL A 128 -5.64 3.81 -1.97
N ILE A 129 -6.01 2.85 -1.12
CA ILE A 129 -5.75 1.43 -1.34
C ILE A 129 -7.09 0.69 -1.38
N LEU A 130 -7.51 0.29 -2.57
CA LEU A 130 -8.71 -0.49 -2.81
C LEU A 130 -8.37 -1.99 -2.71
N MET A 131 -8.78 -2.63 -1.62
CA MET A 131 -8.60 -4.07 -1.41
C MET A 131 -9.87 -4.81 -1.79
N ALA A 132 -9.78 -5.70 -2.78
CA ALA A 132 -10.95 -6.41 -3.29
C ALA A 132 -10.74 -7.93 -3.34
N GLY A 133 -11.82 -8.68 -3.15
CA GLY A 133 -11.87 -10.12 -3.45
C GLY A 133 -12.17 -10.41 -4.92
N ARG A 134 -12.04 -9.42 -5.81
CA ARG A 134 -12.52 -9.43 -7.19
C ARG A 134 -11.40 -9.24 -8.19
N ARG A 135 -11.53 -9.81 -9.38
CA ARG A 135 -10.52 -9.65 -10.43
C ARG A 135 -10.66 -8.31 -11.13
N LEU A 136 -9.55 -7.63 -11.38
CA LEU A 136 -9.54 -6.37 -12.11
C LEU A 136 -9.35 -6.59 -13.62
N TYR A 137 -10.17 -5.90 -14.40
CA TYR A 137 -10.03 -5.76 -15.85
C TYR A 137 -9.91 -4.28 -16.23
N LYS A 138 -9.28 -4.00 -17.39
CA LYS A 138 -9.16 -2.62 -17.87
C LYS A 138 -10.53 -2.08 -18.30
N ASP A 139 -11.25 -2.84 -19.12
CA ASP A 139 -12.56 -2.47 -19.67
C ASP A 139 -13.35 -3.74 -20.10
N LEU A 140 -14.57 -3.54 -20.60
CA LEU A 140 -15.49 -4.61 -21.01
C LEU A 140 -14.98 -5.46 -22.19
N SER A 141 -14.00 -4.96 -22.96
CA SER A 141 -13.43 -5.69 -24.11
C SER A 141 -12.41 -6.75 -23.71
N GLU A 142 -11.86 -6.66 -22.49
CA GLU A 142 -10.95 -7.66 -21.95
C GLU A 142 -11.73 -8.76 -21.20
N SER A 143 -11.81 -9.97 -21.78
CA SER A 143 -12.36 -11.16 -21.12
C SER A 143 -11.28 -12.10 -20.55
N HIS A 144 -10.03 -11.94 -21.01
CA HIS A 144 -8.86 -12.73 -20.59
C HIS A 144 -7.71 -11.81 -20.14
N GLY A 145 -6.92 -12.25 -19.15
CA GLY A 145 -5.77 -11.47 -18.65
C GLY A 145 -5.99 -10.71 -17.33
N THR A 146 -6.76 -11.28 -16.40
CA THR A 146 -7.04 -10.68 -15.09
C THR A 146 -5.77 -10.28 -14.35
N VAL A 147 -5.74 -9.06 -13.81
CA VAL A 147 -4.58 -8.57 -13.05
C VAL A 147 -4.89 -8.66 -11.56
N ALA A 148 -3.97 -9.24 -10.78
CA ALA A 148 -4.12 -9.37 -9.33
C ALA A 148 -4.03 -8.01 -8.59
N SER A 149 -3.15 -7.13 -9.05
CA SER A 149 -2.97 -5.81 -8.45
C SER A 149 -2.57 -4.78 -9.51
N LYS A 150 -3.02 -3.53 -9.37
CA LYS A 150 -2.71 -2.46 -10.33
C LYS A 150 -2.69 -1.09 -9.66
N ASN A 151 -1.78 -0.24 -10.11
CA ASN A 151 -1.76 1.18 -9.73
C ASN A 151 -2.55 2.02 -10.73
N PHE A 152 -3.31 2.98 -10.23
CA PHE A 152 -3.94 4.05 -10.99
C PHE A 152 -3.48 5.41 -10.48
N TYR A 153 -3.52 6.43 -11.34
CA TYR A 153 -2.96 7.76 -11.05
C TYR A 153 -1.55 7.67 -10.46
N LYS A 154 -0.65 6.95 -11.13
CA LYS A 154 0.71 6.78 -10.65
C LYS A 154 1.40 8.15 -10.64
N ARG A 155 1.64 8.66 -9.45
CA ARG A 155 2.48 9.84 -9.17
C ARG A 155 3.61 9.46 -8.23
N THR A 156 4.70 10.21 -8.26
CA THR A 156 5.68 10.10 -7.17
C THR A 156 5.13 10.83 -5.95
N ILE A 157 5.54 10.41 -4.75
CA ILE A 157 4.99 10.96 -3.50
C ILE A 157 5.30 12.45 -3.33
N CYS A 158 6.45 12.91 -3.82
CA CYS A 158 6.87 14.30 -3.71
C CYS A 158 6.28 15.22 -4.79
N ASP A 159 5.63 14.67 -5.83
CA ASP A 159 4.84 15.46 -6.77
C ASP A 159 3.52 15.88 -6.10
N ALA A 160 3.55 16.96 -5.33
CA ALA A 160 2.38 17.53 -4.66
C ALA A 160 1.29 17.87 -5.69
N THR A 161 0.32 16.97 -5.86
CA THR A 161 -0.79 17.14 -6.79
C THR A 161 -2.12 16.99 -6.06
N GLU A 162 -3.20 17.46 -6.69
CA GLU A 162 -4.54 17.41 -6.08
C GLU A 162 -5.06 15.98 -5.89
N ASN A 163 -4.62 14.99 -6.68
CA ASN A 163 -5.23 13.65 -6.72
C ASN A 163 -4.37 12.53 -6.13
N PRO A 164 -4.87 11.70 -5.20
CA PRO A 164 -4.11 10.62 -4.58
C PRO A 164 -3.61 9.57 -5.57
N SER A 165 -2.52 8.88 -5.21
CA SER A 165 -2.16 7.61 -5.83
C SER A 165 -3.21 6.56 -5.47
N VAL A 166 -3.79 5.86 -6.44
CA VAL A 166 -4.75 4.78 -6.16
C VAL A 166 -4.09 3.43 -6.42
N ILE A 167 -4.20 2.50 -5.48
CA ILE A 167 -3.67 1.14 -5.57
C ILE A 167 -4.85 0.18 -5.49
N PHE A 168 -5.07 -0.62 -6.53
CA PHE A 168 -5.92 -1.79 -6.48
C PHE A 168 -5.11 -3.01 -6.07
N SER A 169 -5.60 -3.74 -5.07
CA SER A 169 -4.97 -4.95 -4.59
C SER A 169 -5.99 -6.04 -4.31
N LEU A 170 -5.67 -7.28 -4.70
CA LEU A 170 -6.46 -8.44 -4.29
C LEU A 170 -6.28 -8.73 -2.81
N TYR A 171 -7.32 -9.21 -2.13
CA TYR A 171 -7.24 -9.61 -0.73
C TYR A 171 -6.16 -10.66 -0.46
N SER A 172 -5.89 -11.55 -1.41
CA SER A 172 -4.78 -12.50 -1.29
C SER A 172 -3.43 -11.81 -1.19
N ASP A 173 -3.25 -10.67 -1.85
CA ASP A 173 -1.98 -9.96 -1.94
C ASP A 173 -1.68 -9.24 -0.64
N TYR A 174 -2.69 -8.95 0.18
CA TYR A 174 -2.54 -8.42 1.53
C TYR A 174 -1.84 -9.43 2.48
N LEU A 175 -1.92 -10.73 2.20
CA LEU A 175 -1.21 -11.78 2.95
C LEU A 175 0.21 -12.06 2.43
N HIS A 176 0.61 -11.43 1.32
CA HIS A 176 1.92 -11.57 0.68
C HIS A 176 2.60 -10.19 0.62
N ASP A 177 3.92 -10.12 0.44
CA ASP A 177 4.64 -8.82 0.47
C ASP A 177 4.40 -7.93 -0.78
N TYR A 178 3.43 -8.25 -1.63
CA TYR A 178 3.16 -7.53 -2.89
C TYR A 178 2.69 -6.09 -2.68
N LEU A 179 1.82 -5.82 -1.70
CA LEU A 179 1.35 -4.45 -1.45
C LEU A 179 2.48 -3.56 -0.88
N ILE A 180 3.43 -4.12 -0.11
CA ILE A 180 4.67 -3.42 0.30
C ILE A 180 5.45 -2.98 -0.94
N TRP A 181 5.62 -3.87 -1.93
CA TRP A 181 6.27 -3.51 -3.19
C TRP A 181 5.53 -2.41 -3.94
N PHE A 182 4.20 -2.42 -3.93
CA PHE A 182 3.41 -1.34 -4.53
C PHE A 182 3.62 0.00 -3.82
N LEU A 183 3.76 0.01 -2.49
CA LEU A 183 4.06 1.22 -1.72
C LEU A 183 5.48 1.71 -1.99
N ILE A 184 6.48 0.82 -1.97
CA ILE A 184 7.87 1.15 -2.36
C ILE A 184 7.89 1.72 -3.79
N SER A 185 7.06 1.20 -4.69
CA SER A 185 6.98 1.69 -6.07
C SER A 185 6.43 3.11 -6.24
N LYS A 186 5.97 3.75 -5.16
CA LYS A 186 5.57 5.16 -5.16
C LYS A 186 6.76 6.10 -5.00
N PHE A 187 7.86 5.60 -4.46
CA PHE A 187 9.14 6.30 -4.34
C PHE A 187 10.07 5.99 -5.52
N MET A 188 9.66 5.12 -6.46
CA MET A 188 10.54 4.65 -7.51
C MET A 188 9.82 4.31 -8.82
N THR A 189 10.49 4.48 -9.95
CA THR A 189 9.94 4.06 -11.25
C THR A 189 10.02 2.54 -11.42
N SER A 190 9.08 1.93 -12.16
CA SER A 190 8.99 0.47 -12.30
C SER A 190 10.22 -0.15 -12.98
N ALA A 191 10.80 0.53 -13.96
CA ALA A 191 12.04 0.11 -14.61
C ALA A 191 13.24 0.15 -13.64
N ARG A 192 13.27 1.15 -12.77
CA ARG A 192 14.34 1.34 -11.79
C ARG A 192 14.22 0.39 -10.60
N ILE A 193 13.01 0.13 -10.09
CA ILE A 193 12.78 -0.91 -9.08
C ILE A 193 13.32 -2.25 -9.58
N LYS A 194 12.98 -2.65 -10.81
CA LYS A 194 13.47 -3.91 -11.39
C LYS A 194 15.00 -3.93 -11.58
N HIS A 195 15.62 -2.76 -11.78
CA HIS A 195 17.07 -2.63 -11.86
C HIS A 195 17.71 -2.73 -10.47
N GLU A 196 17.30 -1.93 -9.50
CA GLU A 196 17.86 -1.91 -8.15
C GLU A 196 17.67 -3.26 -7.44
N LEU A 197 16.50 -3.88 -7.58
CA LEU A 197 16.23 -5.21 -7.00
C LEU A 197 17.18 -6.30 -7.51
N LYS A 198 17.67 -6.21 -8.76
CA LYS A 198 18.66 -7.16 -9.29
C LYS A 198 20.04 -7.00 -8.64
N HIS A 199 20.31 -5.85 -8.04
CA HIS A 199 21.58 -5.54 -7.38
C HIS A 199 21.48 -5.64 -5.86
N CYS A 200 20.29 -5.92 -5.31
CA CYS A 200 20.12 -6.19 -3.89
C CYS A 200 20.58 -7.62 -3.58
N GLU A 201 21.66 -7.73 -2.80
CA GLU A 201 22.24 -8.99 -2.36
C GLU A 201 21.18 -9.84 -1.64
N GLY A 202 20.98 -11.10 -2.07
CA GLY A 202 19.97 -12.01 -1.50
C GLY A 202 18.56 -11.97 -2.13
N PHE A 203 18.28 -11.06 -3.06
CA PHE A 203 16.95 -10.92 -3.69
C PHE A 203 16.55 -12.16 -4.53
N GLY A 204 17.46 -12.69 -5.34
CA GLY A 204 17.20 -13.80 -6.28
C GLY A 204 16.79 -15.12 -5.61
N ASP A 205 17.51 -15.52 -4.57
CA ASP A 205 17.29 -16.80 -3.87
C ASP A 205 16.07 -16.78 -2.93
N THR A 206 15.67 -15.58 -2.48
CA THR A 206 14.59 -15.40 -1.50
C THR A 206 13.23 -15.12 -2.15
N PHE A 207 13.20 -14.47 -3.32
CA PHE A 207 11.95 -14.28 -4.10
C PHE A 207 11.24 -15.62 -4.38
N ILE A 208 12.01 -16.68 -4.62
CA ILE A 208 11.50 -18.05 -4.78
C ILE A 208 10.88 -18.58 -3.47
N ARG A 209 11.44 -18.22 -2.30
CA ARG A 209 10.96 -18.67 -0.97
C ARG A 209 9.76 -17.89 -0.43
N MET A 210 9.56 -16.63 -0.85
CA MET A 210 8.39 -15.80 -0.48
C MET A 210 7.06 -16.33 -1.02
N THR A 211 7.10 -17.25 -2.00
CA THR A 211 5.91 -17.99 -2.46
C THR A 211 5.45 -19.08 -1.48
N SER A 212 6.22 -19.34 -0.41
CA SER A 212 5.89 -20.29 0.64
C SER A 212 5.33 -19.57 1.89
N ARG A 213 4.38 -20.21 2.59
CA ARG A 213 3.55 -19.66 3.69
C ARG A 213 4.30 -19.14 4.94
N ARG A 214 5.63 -18.98 4.93
CA ARG A 214 6.40 -18.44 6.06
C ARG A 214 6.71 -16.97 5.82
N ARG A 215 6.03 -16.11 6.58
CA ARG A 215 6.43 -14.71 6.79
C ARG A 215 7.83 -14.72 7.40
N THR A 216 8.84 -14.53 6.57
CA THR A 216 10.21 -14.43 7.04
C THR A 216 10.53 -12.95 6.96
N TYR A 217 10.83 -12.33 8.10
CA TYR A 217 11.47 -11.02 8.08
C TYR A 217 12.69 -11.13 7.17
N VAL A 218 12.85 -10.18 6.26
CA VAL A 218 13.86 -10.24 5.22
C VAL A 218 14.91 -9.18 5.54
N PRO A 219 15.92 -9.49 6.38
CA PRO A 219 16.88 -8.51 6.92
C PRO A 219 17.83 -7.88 5.90
N TRP A 220 17.68 -8.15 4.60
CA TRP A 220 18.37 -7.44 3.52
C TRP A 220 17.48 -6.39 2.85
N MET A 221 16.17 -6.44 3.09
CA MET A 221 15.19 -5.61 2.42
C MET A 221 15.27 -4.15 2.90
N ASP A 222 15.62 -3.94 4.16
CA ASP A 222 15.91 -2.64 4.77
C ASP A 222 17.05 -1.90 4.04
N HIS A 223 18.21 -2.54 3.81
CA HIS A 223 19.33 -1.92 3.10
C HIS A 223 18.96 -1.61 1.64
N CYS A 224 18.28 -2.53 0.97
CA CYS A 224 17.80 -2.35 -0.40
C CYS A 224 16.83 -1.15 -0.48
N ILE A 225 15.84 -1.08 0.42
CA ILE A 225 14.90 0.04 0.50
C ILE A 225 15.64 1.34 0.84
N ALA A 226 16.59 1.32 1.77
CA ALA A 226 17.37 2.50 2.15
C ALA A 226 18.15 3.08 0.96
N SER A 227 18.85 2.27 0.18
CA SER A 227 19.58 2.72 -1.01
C SER A 227 18.63 3.33 -2.05
N MET A 228 17.53 2.64 -2.32
CA MET A 228 16.49 3.06 -3.24
C MET A 228 15.87 4.42 -2.84
N MET A 229 15.55 4.58 -1.56
CA MET A 229 14.98 5.81 -1.02
C MET A 229 15.99 6.95 -0.95
N SER A 230 17.24 6.66 -0.56
CA SER A 230 18.31 7.65 -0.54
C SER A 230 18.49 8.30 -1.90
N HIS A 231 18.46 7.49 -2.97
CA HIS A 231 18.47 8.04 -4.31
C HIS A 231 17.22 8.90 -4.59
N TYR A 232 16.02 8.43 -4.23
CA TYR A 232 14.79 9.18 -4.47
C TYR A 232 14.84 10.58 -3.84
N PHE A 233 15.12 10.67 -2.55
CA PHE A 233 15.12 11.93 -1.79
C PHE A 233 16.20 12.91 -2.21
N LYS A 234 17.35 12.43 -2.73
CA LYS A 234 18.37 13.31 -3.33
C LYS A 234 17.92 13.99 -4.62
N ASN A 235 16.96 13.40 -5.33
CA ASN A 235 16.61 13.79 -6.69
C ASN A 235 15.18 14.34 -6.83
N HIS A 236 14.44 14.45 -5.72
CA HIS A 236 13.07 14.97 -5.72
C HIS A 236 12.92 16.00 -4.60
N ASP A 237 12.23 17.09 -4.91
CA ASP A 237 11.85 18.09 -3.91
C ASP A 237 10.59 17.63 -3.18
N CYS A 238 10.77 17.25 -1.92
CA CYS A 238 9.72 16.76 -1.04
C CYS A 238 9.33 17.79 0.03
N SER A 239 9.66 19.06 -0.18
CA SER A 239 9.44 20.15 0.79
C SER A 239 7.98 20.34 1.20
N SER A 240 7.01 19.87 0.42
CA SER A 240 5.59 19.84 0.79
C SER A 240 5.32 19.09 2.09
N PHE A 241 6.17 18.13 2.46
CA PHE A 241 6.06 17.37 3.70
C PHE A 241 6.69 18.06 4.93
N ASN A 242 7.56 19.06 4.73
CA ASN A 242 8.16 19.83 5.84
C ASN A 242 7.14 20.59 6.67
N ASN A 243 6.07 21.03 6.02
CA ASN A 243 5.03 21.86 6.64
C ASN A 243 3.93 21.01 7.30
N ASN A 244 4.01 19.68 7.25
CA ASN A 244 3.10 18.82 7.98
C ASN A 244 3.52 18.77 9.46
N GLU A 245 3.28 19.87 10.16
CA GLU A 245 3.21 19.89 11.62
C GLU A 245 2.02 18.99 12.03
N PHE A 246 2.32 17.95 12.79
CA PHE A 246 1.35 17.30 13.67
C PHE A 246 1.58 17.78 15.09
#